data_AF-J7XPL3-F1
#
_entry.id   AF-J7XPL3-F1
#
_cell.length_a   1.000
_cell.length_b   1.000
_cell.length_c   1.000
_cell.angle_alpha   90.00
_cell.angle_beta   90.00
_cell.angle_gamma   90.00
#
_symmetry.space_group_name_H-M   'P 1'
#
loop_
_entity.id
_entity.type
_entity.pdbx_description
1 polymer ?
#
loop_
_entity_poly.entity_id
_entity_poly.type
_entity_poly.pdbx_seq_one_letter_code
_entity_poly.pdbx_strand_id
1 'polypeptide(L)' 'MRVKLLFILSLLLFTSCSPLKNNEDATVKPYKLTKEQSDILQMTPIQEGNRMFYDVTVKNNKDELHATI' A
#
# COMPACT_ATOMS: atom_id res chain seq x y z
N MET A 1 -40.93 -23.73 14.29
CA MET A 1 -39.45 -23.79 14.16
C MET A 1 -38.90 -23.19 12.87
N ARG A 2 -39.59 -23.30 11.72
CA ARG A 2 -39.10 -22.83 10.41
C ARG A 2 -38.78 -21.31 10.34
N VAL A 3 -39.58 -20.47 10.99
CA VAL A 3 -39.38 -19.00 11.00
C VAL A 3 -38.11 -18.58 11.74
N LYS A 4 -37.78 -19.24 12.86
CA LYS A 4 -36.55 -18.96 13.63
C LYS A 4 -35.29 -19.30 12.83
N LEU A 5 -35.34 -20.37 12.04
CA LEU A 5 -34.22 -20.79 11.18
C LEU A 5 -33.96 -19.79 10.06
N LEU A 6 -35.03 -19.28 9.43
CA LEU A 6 -34.94 -18.22 8.41
C LEU A 6 -34.37 -16.92 8.98
N PHE A 7 -34.71 -16.60 10.23
CA PHE A 7 -34.18 -15.41 10.91
C PHE A 7 -32.67 -15.54 11.15
N ILE A 8 -32.20 -16.69 11.64
CA ILE A 8 -30.77 -16.95 11.87
C ILE A 8 -29.99 -16.93 10.54
N LEU A 9 -30.56 -17.47 9.47
CA LEU A 9 -29.96 -17.44 8.15
C LEU A 9 -29.86 -16.02 7.59
N SER A 10 -30.85 -15.17 7.84
CA SER A 10 -30.82 -13.75 7.45
C SER A 10 -29.76 -12.96 8.22
N LEU A 11 -29.54 -13.25 9.51
CA LEU A 11 -28.52 -12.56 10.30
C LEU A 11 -27.10 -12.85 9.80
N LEU A 12 -26.84 -14.06 9.30
CA LEU A 12 -25.53 -14.43 8.73
C LEU A 12 -25.17 -13.65 7.45
N LEU A 13 -26.15 -13.12 6.72
CA LEU A 13 -25.92 -12.31 5.52
C LEU A 13 -25.55 -10.85 5.84
N PHE A 14 -25.91 -10.35 7.02
CA PHE A 14 -25.60 -8.99 7.46
C PHE A 14 -24.26 -8.87 8.18
N THR A 15 -23.63 -9.98 8.55
CA THR A 15 -22.25 -9.99 9.06
C THR A 15 -21.22 -10.09 7.93
N SER A 16 -21.57 -9.66 6.71
CA SER A 16 -20.57 -9.59 5.65
C SER A 16 -19.45 -8.67 6.12
N CYS A 17 -18.26 -9.25 6.25
CA CYS A 17 -17.05 -8.50 6.50
C CYS A 17 -16.95 -7.52 5.34
N SER A 18 -17.27 -6.25 5.59
CA SER A 18 -17.02 -5.20 4.61
C SER A 18 -15.54 -5.31 4.27
N PRO A 19 -15.15 -5.47 2.98
CA PRO A 19 -13.74 -5.43 2.66
C PRO A 19 -13.19 -4.16 3.27
N LEU A 20 -12.16 -4.30 4.12
CA LEU A 20 -11.52 -3.17 4.76
C LEU A 20 -11.25 -2.17 3.65
N LYS A 21 -11.87 -0.99 3.75
CA LYS A 21 -11.74 0.04 2.73
C LYS A 21 -10.28 0.48 2.82
N ASN A 22 -9.42 -0.14 2.02
CA ASN A 22 -8.03 0.25 1.91
C ASN A 22 -8.08 1.65 1.30
N ASN A 23 -8.05 2.66 2.17
CA ASN A 23 -7.66 3.99 1.79
C ASN A 23 -6.18 3.85 1.44
N GLU A 24 -5.89 3.40 0.22
CA GLU A 24 -4.53 3.46 -0.31
C GLU A 24 -4.23 4.93 -0.54
N ASP A 25 -3.83 5.58 0.56
CA ASP A 25 -3.46 7.00 0.66
C ASP A 25 -2.24 7.30 -0.22
N ALA A 26 -1.44 6.28 -0.52
CA ALA A 26 -0.38 6.31 -1.49
C ALA A 26 -0.30 5.01 -2.30
N THR A 27 0.21 5.13 -3.52
CA THR A 27 0.61 3.99 -4.35
C THR A 27 2.14 3.98 -4.43
N VAL A 28 2.74 2.83 -4.14
CA VAL A 28 4.20 2.63 -4.15
C VAL A 28 4.53 1.58 -5.19
N LYS A 29 5.47 1.88 -6.09
CA LYS A 29 5.93 0.94 -7.12
C LYS A 29 7.46 0.90 -7.16
N PRO A 30 8.09 -0.27 -7.35
CA PRO A 30 9.53 -0.33 -7.54
C PRO A 30 9.95 0.54 -8.73
N TYR A 31 10.97 1.36 -8.54
CA TYR A 31 11.55 2.21 -9.56
C TYR A 31 12.92 1.67 -9.98
N LYS A 32 13.07 1.40 -11.28
CA LYS A 32 14.35 0.98 -11.84
C LYS A 32 15.11 2.21 -12.32
N LEU A 33 16.27 2.46 -11.70
CA LEU A 33 17.15 3.55 -12.11
C LEU A 33 17.61 3.38 -13.57
N THR A 34 17.75 4.52 -14.25
CA THR A 34 18.50 4.57 -15.52
C THR A 34 19.99 4.43 -15.26
N LYS A 35 20.76 4.16 -16.32
CA LYS A 35 22.23 4.08 -16.21
C LYS A 35 22.82 5.40 -15.69
N GLU A 36 22.41 6.52 -16.25
CA GLU A 36 22.86 7.85 -15.83
C GLU A 36 22.55 8.14 -14.36
N GLN A 37 21.34 7.82 -13.88
CA GLN A 37 20.97 7.99 -12.47
C GLN A 37 21.80 7.09 -11.55
N SER A 38 22.08 5.86 -11.96
CA SER A 38 22.97 4.95 -11.22
C SER A 38 24.40 5.49 -11.15
N ASP A 39 24.93 5.99 -12.27
CA ASP A 39 26.28 6.53 -12.36
C ASP A 39 26.44 7.77 -11.45
N ILE A 40 25.42 8.64 -11.39
CA ILE A 40 25.39 9.78 -10.47
C ILE A 40 25.39 9.32 -9.01
N LEU A 41 24.58 8.32 -8.67
CA LEU A 41 24.48 7.80 -7.30
C LEU A 41 25.78 7.15 -6.81
N GLN A 42 26.58 6.57 -7.72
CA GLN A 42 27.90 6.03 -7.38
C GLN A 42 28.92 7.11 -7.02
N MET A 43 28.72 8.35 -7.47
CA MET A 43 29.58 9.49 -7.11
C MET A 43 29.22 10.07 -5.73
N THR A 44 28.06 9.71 -5.18
CA THR A 44 27.67 10.16 -3.84
C THR A 44 28.42 9.37 -2.77
N PRO A 45 28.79 9.98 -1.62
CA PRO A 45 29.44 9.28 -0.51
C PRO A 45 28.46 8.37 0.27
N ILE A 46 27.42 7.87 -0.40
CA ILE A 46 26.44 6.94 0.13
C ILE A 46 26.95 5.53 -0.16
N GLN A 47 27.20 4.77 0.90
CA GLN A 47 27.71 3.41 0.83
C GLN A 47 26.87 2.54 -0.12
N GLU A 48 27.51 1.81 -1.02
CA GLU A 48 26.86 0.82 -1.92
C GLU A 48 26.31 -0.35 -1.09
N GLY A 49 25.14 -0.17 -0.48
CA GLY A 49 24.36 -1.22 0.15
C GLY A 49 23.20 -1.71 -0.72
N ASN A 50 22.35 -2.59 -0.17
CA ASN A 50 21.10 -3.02 -0.79
C ASN A 50 20.09 -1.85 -0.85
N ARG A 51 20.22 -1.00 -1.86
CA ARG A 51 19.33 0.16 -2.09
C ARG A 51 18.14 -0.26 -2.94
N MET A 52 16.95 0.12 -2.50
CA MET A 52 15.70 -0.05 -3.22
C MET A 52 15.12 1.32 -3.52
N PHE A 53 14.70 1.56 -4.77
CA PHE A 53 14.10 2.81 -5.20
C PHE A 53 12.62 2.57 -5.50
N TYR A 54 11.78 3.53 -5.14
CA TYR A 54 10.34 3.44 -5.33
C TYR A 54 9.78 4.75 -5.88
N ASP A 55 8.82 4.63 -6.79
CA ASP A 55 7.96 5.71 -7.21
C ASP A 55 6.74 5.74 -6.28
N VAL A 56 6.50 6.89 -5.67
CA VAL A 56 5.48 7.09 -4.64
C VAL A 56 4.51 8.16 -5.09
N THR A 57 3.28 7.78 -5.33
CA THR A 57 2.18 8.71 -5.63
C THR A 57 1.29 8.86 -4.41
N VAL A 58 1.28 10.04 -3.79
CA VAL A 58 0.39 10.36 -2.65
C VAL A 58 -0.89 10.97 -3.20
N LYS A 59 -2.05 10.41 -2.83
CA LYS A 59 -3.36 10.87 -3.35
C LYS A 59 -3.91 12.08 -2.60
N ASN A 60 -3.33 12.42 -1.45
CA ASN A 60 -3.78 13.54 -0.63
C ASN A 60 -2.68 14.62 -0.60
N ASN A 61 -3.05 15.91 -0.57
CA ASN A 61 -2.10 17.03 -0.42
C ASN A 61 -1.49 17.11 1.00
N LYS A 62 -1.29 15.95 1.64
CA LYS A 62 -0.61 15.85 2.92
C LYS A 62 0.86 15.62 2.60
N ASP A 63 1.70 16.52 3.07
CA ASP A 63 3.15 16.49 2.83
C ASP A 63 3.87 15.35 3.57
N GLU A 64 3.14 14.49 4.28
CA GLU A 64 3.70 13.46 5.16
C GLU A 64 3.45 12.04 4.63
N LEU A 65 4.55 11.32 4.43
CA LEU A 65 4.61 9.92 4.07
C LEU A 65 5.01 9.09 5.28
N HIS A 66 4.09 8.28 5.80
CA HIS A 66 4.43 7.25 6.79
C HIS A 66 4.80 5.95 6.06
N ALA A 67 6.08 5.59 6.08
CA ALA A 67 6.57 4.32 5.57
C ALA A 67 6.87 3.36 6.73
N THR A 68 6.42 2.10 6.60
CA THR A 68 6.85 0.99 7.47
C THR A 68 7.71 0.06 6.60
N ILE A 69 8.95 -0.19 7.03
CA ILE A 69 9.92 -1.07 6.35
C ILE A 69 9.89 -2.45 7.01
#